data_AF-A0A1A7QFW4-F1
#
_entry.id   AF-A0A1A7QFW4-F1
#
_cell.length_a   1.000
_cell.length_b   1.000
_cell.length_c   1.000
_cell.angle_alpha   90.00
_cell.angle_beta   90.00
_cell.angle_gamma   90.00
#
_symmetry.space_group_name_H-M   'P 1'
#
loop_
_entity.id
_entity.type
_entity.pdbx_description
1 polymer ?
#
loop_
_entity_poly.entity_id
_entity_poly.type
_entity_poly.pdbx_seq_one_letter_code
_entity_poly.pdbx_strand_id
1 'polypeptide(L)'
;MLDLFRLAGPAPMQPANDVVDLPPRAAGHQIRWSVERVMQLLCRAGRRPLEISAPCSIKRTSQERLLDSMMQAIARGEETEALGFAEWLVAKREAPRLVRWSQPIARHWAQAA
;
A
#
# COMPACT_ATOMS: atom_id res chain seq x y z
N MET A 1 -10.13 -17.93 -60.84
CA MET A 1 -10.28 -18.68 -59.57
C MET A 1 -9.09 -18.25 -58.72
N LEU A 2 -9.37 -17.56 -57.60
CA LEU A 2 -8.51 -16.57 -56.94
C LEU A 2 -7.38 -17.17 -56.08
N ASP A 3 -6.30 -16.39 -55.99
CA ASP A 3 -5.06 -16.53 -55.22
C ASP A 3 -5.22 -17.05 -53.78
N LEU A 4 -4.37 -18.03 -53.43
CA LEU A 4 -4.31 -18.69 -52.14
C LEU A 4 -2.97 -18.44 -51.42
N PHE A 5 -2.46 -17.20 -51.50
CA PHE A 5 -1.40 -16.71 -50.63
C PHE A 5 -2.03 -16.01 -49.43
N ARG A 6 -2.12 -16.70 -48.28
CA ARG A 6 -2.34 -16.04 -46.98
C ARG A 6 -1.25 -16.43 -46.00
N LEU A 7 -0.34 -15.47 -45.86
CA LEU A 7 0.74 -15.31 -44.91
C LEU A 7 0.48 -15.96 -43.54
N ALA A 8 1.36 -16.88 -43.17
CA ALA A 8 1.60 -17.26 -41.78
C ALA A 8 2.28 -16.07 -41.08
N GLY A 9 1.51 -15.29 -40.32
CA GLY A 9 2.07 -14.33 -39.36
C GLY A 9 2.47 -15.05 -38.07
N PRO A 10 3.59 -14.68 -37.42
CA PRO A 10 3.95 -15.24 -36.13
C PRO A 10 2.89 -14.87 -35.08
N ALA A 11 2.51 -15.86 -34.26
CA ALA A 11 1.56 -15.69 -33.18
C ALA A 11 1.98 -14.54 -32.24
N PRO A 12 1.06 -13.70 -31.76
CA PRO A 12 1.39 -12.68 -30.79
C PRO A 12 1.88 -13.37 -29.51
N MET A 13 3.12 -13.04 -29.15
CA MET A 13 3.75 -13.35 -27.87
C MET A 13 2.80 -12.88 -26.76
N GLN A 14 2.16 -13.83 -26.08
CA GLN A 14 1.33 -13.52 -24.91
C GLN A 14 2.23 -12.81 -23.89
N PRO A 15 1.83 -11.62 -23.39
CA PRO A 15 2.55 -11.05 -22.26
C PRO A 15 2.44 -12.05 -21.11
N ALA A 16 3.57 -12.39 -20.51
CA ALA A 16 3.60 -13.02 -19.21
C ALA A 16 2.78 -12.12 -18.28
N ASN A 17 1.54 -12.51 -18.03
CA ASN A 17 0.81 -12.01 -16.88
C ASN A 17 1.60 -12.52 -15.69
N ASP A 18 2.49 -11.69 -15.18
CA ASP A 18 2.89 -11.73 -13.77
C ASP A 18 1.60 -11.55 -12.98
N VAL A 19 0.92 -12.68 -12.74
CA VAL A 19 -0.18 -12.76 -11.80
C VAL A 19 0.46 -12.51 -10.45
N VAL A 20 0.61 -11.23 -10.12
CA VAL A 20 0.70 -10.78 -8.74
C VAL A 20 -0.45 -11.47 -8.04
N ASP A 21 -0.11 -12.34 -7.10
CA ASP A 21 -1.04 -13.17 -6.34
C ASP A 21 -2.01 -12.23 -5.60
N LEU A 22 -3.10 -11.87 -6.29
CA LEU A 22 -4.08 -10.91 -5.81
C LEU A 22 -4.88 -11.62 -4.73
N PRO A 23 -4.87 -11.11 -3.48
CA PRO A 23 -5.59 -11.75 -2.39
C PRO A 23 -7.08 -11.90 -2.76
N PRO A 24 -7.79 -12.91 -2.22
CA PRO A 24 -9.19 -13.18 -2.54
C PRO A 24 -10.02 -11.89 -2.49
N ARG A 25 -10.86 -11.65 -3.49
CA ARG A 25 -11.52 -10.34 -3.79
C ARG A 25 -11.99 -9.54 -2.57
N ALA A 26 -12.50 -10.21 -1.52
CA ALA A 26 -12.92 -9.58 -0.27
C ALA A 26 -11.76 -8.94 0.54
N ALA A 27 -10.60 -9.59 0.62
CA ALA A 27 -9.42 -9.05 1.28
C ALA A 27 -8.84 -7.84 0.53
N GLY A 28 -8.86 -7.88 -0.82
CA GLY A 28 -8.47 -6.72 -1.65
C GLY A 28 -9.35 -5.49 -1.40
N HIS A 29 -10.66 -5.67 -1.23
CA HIS A 29 -11.58 -4.58 -0.88
C HIS A 29 -11.30 -3.99 0.51
N GLN A 30 -11.04 -4.84 1.51
CA GLN A 30 -10.73 -4.37 2.86
C GLN A 30 -9.42 -3.57 2.92
N ILE A 31 -8.39 -4.02 2.21
CA ILE A 31 -7.10 -3.31 2.13
C ILE A 31 -7.30 -1.95 1.45
N ARG A 32 -7.96 -1.92 0.28
CA ARG A 32 -8.23 -0.67 -0.44
C ARG A 32 -8.98 0.34 0.42
N TRP A 33 -10.06 -0.10 1.08
CA TRP A 33 -10.83 0.76 1.98
C TRP A 33 -9.99 1.29 3.14
N SER A 34 -9.12 0.43 3.70
CA SER A 34 -8.22 0.82 4.78
C SER A 34 -7.22 1.88 4.32
N VAL A 35 -6.63 1.71 3.13
CA VAL A 35 -5.72 2.69 2.52
C VAL A 35 -6.43 4.03 2.32
N GLU A 36 -7.63 4.03 1.74
CA GLU A 36 -8.42 5.26 1.54
C GLU A 36 -8.70 5.98 2.86
N ARG A 37 -9.05 5.23 3.93
CA ARG A 37 -9.30 5.79 5.27
C ARG A 37 -8.05 6.34 5.93
N VAL A 38 -6.93 5.64 5.84
CA VAL A 38 -5.63 6.11 6.35
C VAL A 38 -5.22 7.40 5.64
N MET A 39 -5.32 7.44 4.31
CA MET A 39 -5.02 8.64 3.53
C MET A 39 -5.93 9.82 3.89
N GLN A 40 -7.24 9.60 4.01
CA GLN A 40 -8.17 10.64 4.47
C GLN A 40 -7.81 11.18 5.86
N LEU A 41 -7.40 10.29 6.78
CA LEU A 41 -7.01 10.68 8.13
C LEU A 41 -5.72 11.50 8.13
N LEU A 42 -4.71 11.08 7.36
CA LEU A 42 -3.45 11.80 7.22
C LEU A 42 -3.67 13.17 6.58
N CYS A 43 -4.52 13.29 5.56
CA CYS A 43 -4.85 14.57 4.94
C CYS A 43 -5.60 15.51 5.88
N ARG A 44 -6.50 14.99 6.72
CA ARG A 44 -7.36 15.81 7.60
C ARG A 44 -6.71 16.16 8.93
N ALA A 45 -5.96 15.23 9.52
CA ALA A 45 -5.46 15.31 10.88
C ALA A 45 -3.93 15.15 10.98
N GLY A 46 -3.24 15.11 9.84
CA GLY A 46 -1.79 15.12 9.78
C GLY A 46 -1.21 16.38 10.43
N ARG A 47 -0.12 16.22 11.18
CA ARG A 47 0.59 17.35 11.79
C ARG A 47 1.30 18.23 10.75
N ARG A 48 1.58 17.65 9.59
CA ARG A 48 2.18 18.31 8.44
C ARG A 48 1.49 17.78 7.18
N PRO A 49 1.49 18.55 6.08
CA PRO A 49 1.12 18.01 4.77
C PRO A 49 1.87 16.72 4.49
N LEU A 50 1.19 15.71 3.97
CA LEU A 50 1.81 14.43 3.65
C LEU A 50 2.58 14.58 2.34
N GLU A 51 3.90 14.50 2.43
CA GLU A 51 4.83 14.48 1.31
C GLU A 51 5.20 13.02 1.02
N ILE A 52 4.61 12.50 -0.05
CA ILE A 52 4.96 11.19 -0.60
C ILE A 52 5.90 11.45 -1.78
N SER A 53 7.01 10.73 -1.79
CA SER A 53 7.97 10.76 -2.89
C SER A 53 7.32 10.23 -4.16
N ALA A 54 7.83 10.63 -5.32
CA ALA A 54 7.39 10.04 -6.59
C ALA A 54 7.58 8.51 -6.55
N PRO A 55 6.70 7.72 -7.20
CA PRO A 55 6.92 6.30 -7.38
C PRO A 55 8.32 6.03 -7.91
N CYS A 56 8.99 5.00 -7.38
CA CYS A 56 10.38 4.64 -7.72
C CYS A 56 11.46 5.66 -7.29
N SER A 57 11.13 6.67 -6.49
CA SER A 57 12.14 7.52 -5.84
C SER A 57 13.02 6.67 -4.91
N ILE A 58 14.34 6.83 -5.04
CA ILE A 58 15.32 6.23 -4.14
C ILE A 58 15.25 6.88 -2.75
N LYS A 59 14.89 8.16 -2.70
CA LYS A 59 14.79 8.91 -1.45
C LYS A 59 13.39 8.72 -0.87
N ARG A 60 13.33 8.24 0.38
CA ARG A 60 12.12 8.24 1.20
C ARG A 60 12.06 9.50 2.07
N THR A 61 10.90 10.13 2.14
CA THR A 61 10.64 11.25 3.07
C THR A 61 10.70 10.77 4.52
N SER A 62 10.80 11.69 5.47
CA SER A 62 10.72 11.33 6.90
C SER A 62 9.35 10.75 7.26
N GLN A 63 8.28 11.19 6.60
CA GLN A 63 6.92 10.69 6.84
C GLN A 63 6.74 9.27 6.29
N GLU A 64 7.29 8.99 5.11
CA GLU A 64 7.30 7.63 4.55
C GLU A 64 8.06 6.66 5.45
N ARG A 65 9.21 7.10 6.01
CA ARG A 65 9.97 6.30 6.98
C ARG A 65 9.18 6.05 8.27
N LEU A 66 8.49 7.06 8.79
CA LEU A 66 7.63 6.92 9.98
C LEU A 66 6.44 5.98 9.72
N LEU A 67 5.81 6.07 8.55
CA LEU A 67 4.75 5.15 8.14
C LEU A 67 5.28 3.72 8.04
N ASP A 68 6.45 3.51 7.42
CA ASP A 68 7.08 2.19 7.33
C ASP A 68 7.40 1.62 8.73
N SER A 69 8.02 2.39 9.61
CA SER A 69 8.29 1.96 10.99
C SER A 69 7.01 1.67 11.77
N MET A 70 5.97 2.48 11.62
CA MET A 70 4.65 2.21 12.23
C MET A 70 4.08 0.88 11.75
N MET A 71 4.17 0.61 10.45
CA MET A 71 3.62 -0.59 9.85
C MET A 71 4.38 -1.86 10.25
N GLN A 72 5.71 -1.77 10.39
CA GLN A 72 6.54 -2.84 10.94
C GLN A 72 6.19 -3.13 12.40
N ALA A 73 6.03 -2.10 13.24
CA ALA A 73 5.61 -2.28 14.64
C ALA A 73 4.23 -2.96 14.72
N ILE A 74 3.26 -2.56 13.88
CA ILE A 74 1.94 -3.21 13.81
C ILE A 74 2.07 -4.68 13.40
N ALA A 75 2.91 -5.00 12.40
CA ALA A 75 3.13 -6.37 11.95
C ALA A 75 3.74 -7.27 13.05
N ARG A 76 4.57 -6.71 13.93
CA ARG A 76 5.16 -7.40 15.09
C ARG A 76 4.22 -7.49 16.30
N GLY A 77 3.07 -6.82 16.26
CA GLY A 77 2.15 -6.73 17.41
C GLY A 77 2.58 -5.71 18.47
N GLU A 78 3.53 -4.83 18.16
CA GLU A 78 4.10 -3.81 19.06
C GLU A 78 3.22 -2.54 19.08
N GLU A 79 2.02 -2.64 19.66
CA GLU A 79 1.02 -1.56 19.60
C GLU A 79 1.49 -0.24 20.22
N THR A 80 2.23 -0.29 21.33
CA THR A 80 2.75 0.92 22.00
C THR A 80 3.75 1.66 21.12
N GLU A 81 4.60 0.94 20.40
CA GLU A 81 5.57 1.52 19.47
C GLU A 81 4.89 2.08 18.23
N ALA A 82 3.92 1.36 17.68
CA ALA A 82 3.08 1.84 16.58
C ALA A 82 2.35 3.15 16.93
N LEU A 83 1.82 3.26 18.15
CA LEU A 83 1.22 4.50 18.65
C LEU A 83 2.24 5.65 18.73
N GLY A 84 3.46 5.36 19.19
CA GLY A 84 4.55 6.33 19.22
C GLY A 84 4.84 6.92 17.85
N PHE A 85 4.97 6.08 16.81
CA PHE A 85 5.14 6.55 15.44
C PHE A 85 3.91 7.29 14.89
N ALA A 86 2.70 6.83 15.21
CA ALA A 86 1.46 7.48 14.80
C ALA A 86 1.31 8.90 15.38
N GLU A 87 1.74 9.13 16.63
CA GLU A 87 1.72 10.46 17.26
C GLU A 87 2.61 11.50 16.54
N TRP A 88 3.63 11.06 15.78
CA TRP A 88 4.43 11.93 14.93
C TRP A 88 3.75 12.30 13.62
N LEU A 89 2.87 11.43 13.11
CA LEU A 89 2.16 11.62 11.84
C LEU A 89 0.89 12.45 12.03
N VAL A 90 0.10 12.17 13.07
CA VAL A 90 -1.20 12.79 13.34
C VAL A 90 -1.28 13.37 14.75
N ALA A 91 -2.31 14.17 15.02
CA ALA A 91 -2.61 14.60 16.38
C ALA A 91 -2.80 13.40 17.32
N LYS A 92 -2.33 13.51 18.57
CA LYS A 92 -2.34 12.42 19.56
C LYS A 92 -3.70 11.74 19.74
N ARG A 93 -4.80 12.49 19.69
CA ARG A 93 -6.17 11.97 19.76
C ARG A 93 -6.57 11.05 18.59
N GLU A 94 -5.93 11.20 17.43
CA GLU A 94 -6.21 10.41 16.22
C GLU A 94 -5.22 9.24 16.04
N ALA A 95 -4.11 9.22 16.77
CA ALA A 95 -3.08 8.17 16.66
C ALA A 95 -3.66 6.75 16.85
N PRO A 96 -4.53 6.47 17.84
CA PRO A 96 -5.15 5.15 17.97
C PRO A 96 -6.01 4.77 16.76
N ARG A 97 -6.71 5.75 16.16
CA ARG A 97 -7.53 5.53 14.97
C ARG A 97 -6.65 5.20 13.75
N LEU A 98 -5.53 5.91 13.59
CA LEU A 98 -4.56 5.65 12.53
C LEU A 98 -3.98 4.22 12.63
N VAL A 99 -3.53 3.80 13.82
CA VAL A 99 -3.01 2.45 14.06
C VAL A 99 -4.08 1.40 13.73
N ARG A 100 -5.29 1.55 14.27
CA ARG A 100 -6.39 0.61 14.03
C ARG A 100 -6.72 0.44 12.54
N TRP A 101 -6.80 1.55 11.80
CA TRP A 101 -7.10 1.50 10.37
C TRP A 101 -5.95 0.97 9.53
N SER A 102 -4.74 0.98 10.06
CA SER A 102 -3.54 0.48 9.38
C SER A 102 -3.32 -1.04 9.59
N GLN A 103 -3.98 -1.67 10.57
CA GLN A 103 -3.84 -3.10 10.84
C GLN A 103 -4.07 -4.02 9.64
N PRO A 104 -5.13 -3.85 8.81
CA PRO A 104 -5.34 -4.72 7.66
C PRO A 104 -4.22 -4.60 6.62
N ILE A 105 -3.67 -3.39 6.46
CA ILE A 105 -2.58 -3.11 5.52
C ILE A 105 -1.29 -3.77 6.03
N ALA A 106 -1.00 -3.68 7.34
CA ALA A 106 0.23 -4.21 7.93
C ALA A 106 0.29 -5.73 7.88
N ARG A 107 -0.85 -6.40 8.11
CA ARG A 107 -0.97 -7.86 7.98
C ARG A 107 -0.65 -8.33 6.57
N HIS A 108 -1.10 -7.59 5.55
CA HIS A 108 -0.81 -7.93 4.17
C HIS A 108 0.65 -7.63 3.82
N TRP A 109 1.20 -6.53 4.34
CA TRP A 109 2.60 -6.16 4.13
C TRP A 109 3.56 -7.22 4.71
N ALA A 110 3.26 -7.76 5.89
CA ALA A 110 4.04 -8.83 6.51
C ALA A 110 4.05 -10.16 5.73
N GLN A 111 3.07 -10.38 4.84
CA GLN A 111 3.01 -11.58 4.00
C GLN A 111 3.80 -11.42 2.69
N ALA A 112 4.11 -10.18 2.30
CA ALA A 112 4.79 -9.84 1.05
C ALA A 112 6.29 -9.53 1.21
N ALA A 113 6.77 -9.46 2.47
CA ALA A 113 8.17 -9.21 2.83
C ALA A 113 8.89 -10.52 3.19
#